data_AF-A0AAU4G8Y5-F1
#
_entry.id   AF-A0AAU4G8Y5-F1
#
_cell.length_a   1.000
_cell.length_b   1.000
_cell.length_c   1.000
_cell.angle_alpha   90.00
_cell.angle_beta   90.00
_cell.angle_gamma   90.00
#
_symmetry.space_group_name_H-M   'P 1'
#
loop_
_entity.id
_entity.type
_entity.pdbx_description
1 polymer ?
#
loop_
_entity_poly.entity_id
_entity_poly.type
_entity_poly.pdbx_seq_one_letter_code
_entity_poly.pdbx_strand_id
1 'polypeptide(L)'
;MIDDYALVRRAKMRWNTPLDEAHAELLLQRLDVQGGTVVDLGCGWGELLIRAVDGTAARGIGIDVDEVALDRGRKAATERGAAVEFVEQAAAEWRGTADRAICIGALHTEAAREIFGDE
;
A
#
# COMPACT_ATOMS: atom_id res chain seq x y z
N MET A 1 0.59 -17.02 -20.54
CA MET A 1 -0.86 -17.01 -20.26
C MET A 1 -1.03 -16.75 -18.76
N ILE A 2 -0.75 -15.53 -18.30
CA ILE A 2 -0.92 -15.16 -16.89
C ILE A 2 -2.31 -14.54 -16.76
N ASP A 3 -3.18 -15.33 -16.11
CA ASP A 3 -4.23 -14.97 -15.15
C ASP A 3 -5.17 -13.76 -15.41
N ASP A 4 -5.87 -13.80 -16.55
CA ASP A 4 -7.04 -12.94 -16.80
C ASP A 4 -8.15 -13.14 -15.73
N TYR A 5 -8.17 -14.31 -15.07
CA TYR A 5 -9.13 -14.65 -14.02
C TYR A 5 -8.86 -13.96 -12.68
N ALA A 6 -7.60 -13.84 -12.24
CA ALA A 6 -7.25 -13.10 -11.02
C ALA A 6 -7.56 -11.60 -11.16
N LEU A 7 -7.32 -11.04 -12.34
CA LEU A 7 -7.71 -9.67 -12.69
C LEU A 7 -9.23 -9.47 -12.51
N VAL A 8 -10.05 -10.34 -13.12
CA VAL A 8 -11.52 -10.26 -13.01
C VAL A 8 -12.00 -10.44 -11.57
N ARG A 9 -11.39 -11.35 -10.80
CA ARG A 9 -11.76 -11.61 -9.40
C ARG A 9 -11.53 -10.40 -8.50
N ARG A 10 -10.48 -9.62 -8.75
CA ARG A 10 -10.08 -8.47 -7.92
C ARG A 10 -10.56 -7.12 -8.45
N ALA A 11 -11.08 -7.06 -9.66
CA ALA A 11 -11.53 -5.82 -10.31
C ALA A 11 -12.58 -5.04 -9.50
N LYS A 12 -13.47 -5.73 -8.78
CA LYS A 12 -14.53 -5.09 -7.97
C LYS A 12 -14.15 -4.86 -6.51
N MET A 13 -12.96 -5.30 -6.09
CA MET A 13 -12.52 -5.13 -4.71
C MET A 13 -11.94 -3.74 -4.51
N ARG A 14 -12.29 -3.11 -3.38
CA ARG A 14 -11.74 -1.82 -2.93
C ARG A 14 -10.38 -1.98 -2.27
N TRP A 15 -10.22 -3.03 -1.46
CA TRP A 15 -9.00 -3.35 -0.74
C TRP A 15 -8.37 -4.63 -1.30
N ASN A 16 -7.04 -4.68 -1.44
CA ASN A 16 -6.32 -5.91 -1.84
C ASN A 16 -6.03 -6.84 -0.66
N THR A 17 -6.73 -6.63 0.45
CA THR A 17 -6.58 -7.30 1.74
C THR A 17 -7.98 -7.43 2.36
N PRO A 18 -8.27 -8.43 3.21
CA PRO A 18 -9.52 -8.49 3.96
C PRO A 18 -9.58 -7.36 4.99
N LEU A 19 -9.95 -6.18 4.53
CA LEU A 19 -10.16 -4.96 5.32
C LEU A 19 -11.55 -4.42 4.99
N ASP A 20 -12.28 -3.98 6.01
CA ASP A 20 -13.52 -3.24 5.81
C ASP A 20 -13.28 -1.74 5.97
N GLU A 21 -14.28 -0.94 5.58
CA GLU A 21 -14.17 0.51 5.58
C GLU A 21 -13.96 1.09 6.98
N ALA A 22 -14.63 0.53 8.01
CA ALA A 22 -14.58 1.06 9.37
C ALA A 22 -13.20 0.87 9.99
N HIS A 23 -12.58 -0.30 9.77
CA HIS A 23 -11.22 -0.56 10.20
C HIS A 23 -10.20 0.27 9.41
N ALA A 24 -10.39 0.45 8.10
CA ALA A 24 -9.53 1.31 7.29
C ALA A 24 -9.53 2.75 7.83
N GLU A 25 -10.71 3.30 8.10
CA GLU A 25 -10.87 4.64 8.66
C GLU A 25 -10.19 4.77 10.02
N LEU A 26 -10.37 3.77 10.89
CA LEU A 26 -9.73 3.74 12.21
C LEU A 26 -8.19 3.72 12.12
N LEU A 27 -7.64 3.01 11.14
CA LEU A 27 -6.20 2.95 10.87
C LEU A 27 -5.68 4.28 10.35
N LEU A 28 -6.38 4.90 9.40
CA LEU A 28 -6.02 6.22 8.87
C LEU A 28 -6.02 7.29 9.97
N GLN A 29 -7.04 7.29 10.82
CA GLN A 29 -7.12 8.19 11.97
C GLN A 29 -5.97 8.00 12.95
N ARG A 30 -5.55 6.76 13.20
CA ARG A 30 -4.39 6.47 14.07
C ARG A 30 -3.05 6.80 13.42
N LEU A 31 -2.97 6.66 12.10
CA LEU A 31 -1.77 7.00 11.35
C LEU A 31 -1.54 8.53 11.37
N ASP A 32 -2.61 9.33 11.42
CA ASP A 32 -2.60 10.79 11.59
C ASP A 32 -1.54 11.48 10.72
N VAL A 33 -1.70 11.28 9.41
CA VAL A 33 -0.78 11.80 8.40
C VAL A 33 -1.20 13.22 8.05
N GLN A 34 -0.32 14.18 8.32
CA GLN A 34 -0.50 15.58 7.91
C GLN A 34 0.61 16.05 6.95
N GLY A 35 1.78 15.41 7.02
CA GLY A 35 2.98 15.72 6.24
C GLY A 35 4.05 14.63 6.41
N GLY A 36 5.19 14.80 5.76
CA GLY A 36 6.29 13.84 5.80
C GLY A 36 6.15 12.71 4.78
N THR A 37 6.70 11.55 5.10
CA THR A 37 6.81 10.39 4.22
C THR A 37 6.14 9.17 4.84
N VAL A 38 5.33 8.47 4.05
CA VAL A 38 4.64 7.24 4.45
C VAL A 38 5.02 6.14 3.49
N VAL A 39 5.51 5.01 4.01
CA VAL A 39 5.75 3.80 3.21
C VAL A 39 4.64 2.78 3.47
N ASP A 40 4.18 2.08 2.43
CA ASP A 40 3.30 0.92 2.54
C ASP A 40 3.99 -0.31 1.93
N LEU A 41 4.32 -1.29 2.77
CA LEU A 41 5.07 -2.48 2.42
C LEU A 41 4.10 -3.64 2.10
N GLY A 42 4.09 -4.08 0.84
CA GLY A 42 3.08 -4.98 0.31
C GLY A 42 1.76 -4.24 0.03
N CYS A 43 1.83 -3.09 -0.62
CA CYS A 43 0.71 -2.17 -0.75
C CYS A 43 -0.43 -2.67 -1.67
N GLY A 44 -0.17 -3.69 -2.50
CA GLY A 44 -1.03 -4.07 -3.60
C GLY A 44 -1.28 -2.88 -4.53
N TRP A 45 -2.56 -2.52 -4.74
CA TRP A 45 -2.91 -1.32 -5.50
C TRP A 45 -2.96 -0.02 -4.66
N GLY A 46 -2.53 -0.07 -3.40
CA GLY A 46 -2.23 1.12 -2.59
C GLY A 46 -3.41 1.96 -2.12
N GLU A 47 -4.64 1.43 -2.09
CA GLU A 47 -5.83 2.22 -1.71
C GLU A 47 -5.70 2.88 -0.33
N LEU A 48 -5.12 2.18 0.65
CA LEU A 48 -4.94 2.72 2.01
C LEU A 48 -3.87 3.81 2.02
N LEU A 49 -2.74 3.59 1.36
CA LEU A 49 -1.67 4.58 1.22
C LEU A 49 -2.15 5.85 0.50
N ILE A 50 -2.89 5.69 -0.61
CA ILE A 50 -3.46 6.81 -1.37
C ILE A 50 -4.34 7.64 -0.44
N ARG A 51 -5.27 7.03 0.29
CA ARG A 51 -6.12 7.75 1.24
C ARG A 51 -5.35 8.38 2.39
N ALA A 52 -4.28 7.75 2.86
CA ALA A 52 -3.45 8.28 3.92
C ALA A 52 -2.79 9.61 3.54
N VAL A 53 -2.45 9.80 2.26
CA VAL A 53 -1.75 11.01 1.80
C VAL A 53 -2.65 11.98 1.03
N ASP A 54 -3.81 11.54 0.58
CA ASP A 54 -4.77 12.35 -0.18
C ASP A 54 -5.20 13.60 0.62
N GLY A 55 -5.12 14.77 -0.01
CA GLY A 55 -5.41 16.06 0.64
C GLY A 55 -4.40 16.52 1.72
N THR A 56 -3.31 15.78 1.95
CA THR A 56 -2.28 16.13 2.96
C THR A 56 -1.02 16.72 2.30
N ALA A 57 -0.06 17.19 3.10
CA ALA A 57 1.27 17.58 2.60
C ALA A 57 2.26 16.39 2.55
N ALA A 58 1.80 15.16 2.81
CA ALA A 58 2.64 13.98 2.85
C ALA A 58 2.88 13.38 1.46
N ARG A 59 3.91 12.55 1.37
CA ARG A 59 4.22 11.73 0.19
C ARG A 59 4.18 10.26 0.54
N GLY A 60 3.57 9.46 -0.33
CA GLY A 60 3.47 8.01 -0.18
C GLY A 60 4.49 7.26 -1.03
N ILE A 61 4.99 6.15 -0.51
CA ILE A 61 5.83 5.18 -1.23
C ILE A 61 5.17 3.80 -1.09
N GLY A 62 4.59 3.29 -2.17
CA GLY A 62 3.97 1.96 -2.22
C GLY A 62 4.95 0.93 -2.78
N ILE A 63 5.24 -0.10 -2.00
CA ILE A 63 6.13 -1.20 -2.38
C ILE A 63 5.32 -2.47 -2.57
N ASP A 64 5.40 -3.08 -3.75
CA ASP A 64 4.83 -4.41 -4.01
C ASP A 64 5.58 -5.11 -5.15
N VAL A 65 5.40 -6.41 -5.30
CA VAL A 65 5.95 -7.19 -6.42
C VAL A 65 4.94 -7.37 -7.56
N ASP A 66 3.66 -7.08 -7.32
CA ASP A 66 2.59 -7.18 -8.31
C ASP A 66 2.46 -5.87 -9.13
N GLU A 67 3.23 -5.78 -10.21
CA GLU A 67 3.23 -4.60 -11.11
C GLU A 67 1.84 -4.26 -11.68
N VAL A 68 0.97 -5.26 -11.86
CA VAL A 68 -0.41 -5.03 -12.34
C VAL A 68 -1.24 -4.31 -11.26
N ALA A 69 -1.06 -4.66 -9.99
CA ALA A 69 -1.66 -3.95 -8.88
C ALA A 69 -1.09 -2.52 -8.76
N LEU A 70 0.23 -2.36 -8.92
CA LEU A 70 0.89 -1.05 -8.90
C LEU A 70 0.38 -0.13 -10.00
N ASP A 71 0.19 -0.64 -11.22
CA ASP A 71 -0.39 0.13 -12.34
C ASP A 71 -1.81 0.62 -12.06
N ARG A 72 -2.63 -0.21 -11.39
CA ARG A 72 -3.94 0.21 -10.92
C ARG A 72 -3.82 1.32 -9.87
N GLY A 73 -2.89 1.18 -8.93
CA GLY A 73 -2.60 2.19 -7.91
C GLY A 73 -2.16 3.52 -8.51
N ARG A 74 -1.23 3.50 -9.48
CA ARG A 74 -0.75 4.69 -10.19
C ARG A 74 -1.88 5.47 -10.85
N LYS A 75 -2.82 4.77 -11.50
CA LYS A 75 -4.02 5.39 -12.10
C LYS A 75 -4.91 6.04 -11.04
N ALA A 76 -5.21 5.32 -9.96
CA ALA A 76 -6.04 5.84 -8.87
C ALA A 76 -5.40 7.04 -8.14
N ALA A 77 -4.08 7.01 -7.90
CA ALA A 77 -3.35 8.13 -7.32
C ALA A 77 -3.38 9.36 -8.22
N THR A 78 -3.18 9.16 -9.54
CA THR A 78 -3.26 10.24 -10.54
C THR A 78 -4.66 10.86 -10.57
N GLU A 79 -5.71 10.04 -10.56
CA GLU A 79 -7.10 10.51 -10.56
C GLU A 79 -7.46 11.35 -9.33
N ARG A 80 -6.87 11.04 -8.16
CA ARG A 80 -7.07 11.79 -6.91
C ARG A 80 -6.08 12.94 -6.72
N GLY A 81 -5.04 13.03 -7.54
CA GLY A 81 -3.94 13.98 -7.35
C GLY A 81 -3.07 13.66 -6.12
N ALA A 82 -3.09 12.42 -5.64
CA ALA A 82 -2.34 11.99 -4.47
C ALA A 82 -0.84 11.82 -4.81
N ALA A 83 0.04 12.32 -3.94
CA ALA A 83 1.49 12.27 -4.13
C ALA A 83 2.06 10.90 -3.72
N VAL A 84 1.84 9.87 -4.54
CA VAL A 84 2.30 8.49 -4.29
C VAL A 84 3.25 8.01 -5.39
N GLU A 85 4.40 7.49 -4.99
CA GLU A 85 5.32 6.74 -5.83
C GLU A 85 5.10 5.24 -5.61
N PHE A 86 5.01 4.46 -6.68
CA PHE A 86 4.89 3.00 -6.63
C PHE A 86 6.14 2.35 -7.20
N VAL A 87 6.74 1.43 -6.44
CA VAL A 87 8.00 0.77 -6.80
C VAL A 87 7.82 -0.74 -6.79
N GLU A 88 8.09 -1.36 -7.94
CA GLU A 88 8.10 -2.82 -8.09
C GLU A 88 9.35 -3.40 -7.43
N GLN A 89 9.20 -3.90 -6.21
CA GLN A 89 10.28 -4.60 -5.48
C GLN A 89 9.72 -5.44 -4.33
N ALA A 90 10.50 -6.42 -3.88
CA ALA A 90 10.20 -7.14 -2.66
C ALA A 90 10.31 -6.22 -1.44
N ALA A 91 9.29 -6.21 -0.57
CA ALA A 91 9.30 -5.41 0.65
C ALA A 91 10.52 -5.69 1.55
N ALA A 92 10.98 -6.95 1.62
CA ALA A 92 12.15 -7.34 2.39
C ALA A 92 13.48 -6.75 1.85
N GLU A 93 13.51 -6.31 0.60
CA GLU A 93 14.68 -5.69 -0.04
C GLU A 93 14.69 -4.17 0.07
N TRP A 94 13.57 -3.56 0.50
CA TRP A 94 13.52 -2.12 0.67
C TRP A 94 14.48 -1.64 1.76
N ARG A 95 15.21 -0.56 1.50
CA ARG A 95 16.23 0.03 2.41
C ARG A 95 16.02 1.51 2.67
N GLY A 96 14.85 2.05 2.33
CA GLY A 96 14.54 3.46 2.53
C GLY A 96 14.19 3.81 3.98
N THR A 97 13.95 5.10 4.21
CA THR A 97 13.43 5.63 5.48
C THR A 97 12.13 6.35 5.23
N ALA A 98 11.18 6.23 6.17
CA ALA A 98 9.93 6.98 6.15
C ALA A 98 9.56 7.39 7.58
N ASP A 99 8.81 8.48 7.73
CA ASP A 99 8.32 8.94 9.03
C ASP A 99 7.27 7.98 9.61
N ARG A 100 6.53 7.29 8.73
CA ARG A 100 5.48 6.33 9.09
C ARG A 100 5.49 5.14 8.12
N ALA A 101 5.07 3.97 8.62
CA ALA A 101 4.97 2.75 7.83
C ALA A 101 3.59 2.09 7.99
N ILE A 102 3.07 1.56 6.88
CA ILE A 102 1.91 0.69 6.78
C ILE A 102 2.42 -0.68 6.32
N CYS A 103 1.92 -1.74 6.94
CA CYS A 103 2.17 -3.12 6.52
C CYS A 103 0.96 -3.96 6.91
N ILE A 104 -0.04 -4.05 6.01
CA ILE A 104 -1.32 -4.68 6.31
C ILE A 104 -1.67 -5.69 5.21
N GLY A 105 -1.94 -6.94 5.61
CA GLY A 105 -2.27 -8.01 4.66
C GLY A 105 -1.04 -8.80 4.16
N ALA A 106 0.17 -8.44 4.59
CA ALA A 106 1.44 -9.08 4.28
C ALA A 106 1.65 -10.49 4.87
N LEU A 107 0.60 -11.16 5.39
CA LEU A 107 0.73 -12.48 6.03
C LEU A 107 1.17 -13.62 5.08
N HIS A 108 1.34 -13.35 3.79
CA HIS A 108 1.89 -14.27 2.79
C HIS A 108 3.20 -13.77 2.15
N THR A 109 3.71 -12.60 2.53
CA THR A 109 5.04 -12.14 2.16
C THR A 109 5.98 -12.39 3.34
N GLU A 110 7.14 -13.00 3.10
CA GLU A 110 8.17 -13.28 4.12
C GLU A 110 8.63 -12.02 4.89
N ALA A 111 8.28 -10.82 4.40
CA ALA A 111 8.56 -9.51 4.98
C ALA A 111 8.11 -9.32 6.44
N ALA A 112 7.00 -9.94 6.88
CA ALA A 112 6.53 -9.76 8.27
C ALA A 112 7.49 -10.38 9.33
N ARG A 113 8.24 -11.44 8.97
CA ARG A 113 9.18 -12.10 9.90
C ARG A 113 10.50 -11.36 10.05
N GLU A 114 10.95 -10.63 9.03
CA GLU A 114 12.25 -9.93 9.07
C GLU A 114 12.16 -8.49 9.57
N ILE A 115 11.03 -7.81 9.40
CA ILE A 115 10.86 -6.40 9.82
C ILE A 115 10.71 -6.26 11.35
N PHE A 116 10.07 -7.23 12.01
CA PHE A 116 9.72 -7.11 13.43
C PHE A 116 10.58 -7.94 14.39
N GLY A 117 11.42 -8.86 13.89
CA GLY A 117 12.33 -9.67 14.71
C GLY A 117 11.62 -10.60 15.69
N ASP A 118 11.84 -11.91 15.58
CA ASP A 118 11.51 -12.83 16.67
C ASP A 118 12.48 -12.52 17.83
N GLU A 119 11.97 -12.04 18.99
CA GLU A 119 12.68 -12.19 20.28
C GLU A 119 12.67 -13.65 20.74
#